data_AF-A0A7D7ZSS3-F1
#
_entry.id   AF-A0A7D7ZSS3-F1
#
_cell.length_a   1.000
_cell.length_b   1.000
_cell.length_c   1.000
_cell.angle_alpha   90.00
_cell.angle_beta   90.00
_cell.angle_gamma   90.00
#
_symmetry.space_group_name_H-M   'P 1'
#
loop_
_entity.id
_entity.type
_entity.pdbx_description
1 polymer ?
#
loop_
_entity_poly.entity_id
_entity_poly.type
_entity_poly.pdbx_seq_one_letter_code
_entity_poly.pdbx_strand_id
1 'polypeptide(L)'
;MFNLQIEKTNNHTIIKFVSSQILVNGGSYEFNHIDEAKNSPLAQQLFYLPFVKKVYIAANFIAIQRYDIVEWADVQEEVREQISLYLQESNIVVNENSDTKKEPVEVYVEITPNPSVMKFGTNKILTTTDVEYKNIDEASVSSPLAASLFNFPFVKEVFISDNYISISKYDIVSWDEVHPELRIHIKKHLQVHTTIIRESPQQKSTQELSSEEETINLEGTSAKIVAILDEYIKPAVASDGGNIAFKDYDENSKAVSVILQGACSGCPSSMVTLKNGVETMLKEMLPNQISEVLAING
;
A
#
# COMPACT_ATOMS: atom_id res chain seq x y z
N MET A 1 18.51 20.00 29.32
CA MET A 1 19.01 18.70 29.83
C MET A 1 17.95 17.66 29.51
N PHE A 2 18.26 16.65 28.70
CA PHE A 2 17.31 15.55 28.47
C PHE A 2 17.10 14.82 29.80
N ASN A 3 15.86 14.78 30.28
CA ASN A 3 15.51 14.10 31.52
C ASN A 3 14.98 12.69 31.17
N LEU A 4 15.75 11.67 31.54
CA LEU A 4 15.36 10.27 31.37
C LEU A 4 14.94 9.70 32.73
N GLN A 5 13.71 9.20 32.82
CA GLN A 5 13.22 8.49 33.99
C GLN A 5 13.40 6.99 33.82
N ILE A 6 13.85 6.31 34.87
CA ILE A 6 14.02 4.86 34.87
C ILE A 6 12.72 4.22 35.36
N GLU A 7 12.12 3.38 34.53
CA GLU A 7 10.95 2.58 34.87
C GLU A 7 11.27 1.09 34.84
N LYS A 8 10.97 0.40 35.94
CA LYS A 8 11.07 -1.06 36.00
C LYS A 8 9.89 -1.68 35.26
N THR A 9 10.13 -2.82 34.61
CA THR A 9 9.08 -3.60 33.96
C THR A 9 8.71 -4.83 34.79
N ASN A 10 7.65 -5.53 34.41
CA ASN A 10 7.28 -6.83 34.99
C ASN A 10 8.33 -7.92 34.72
N ASN A 11 9.28 -7.67 33.81
CA ASN A 11 10.40 -8.55 33.54
C ASN A 11 11.68 -7.97 34.17
N HIS A 12 12.25 -8.67 35.15
CA HIS A 12 13.45 -8.24 35.87
C HIS A 12 14.69 -8.07 34.98
N THR A 13 14.70 -8.66 33.78
CA THR A 13 15.79 -8.49 32.81
C THR A 13 15.63 -7.24 31.93
N ILE A 14 14.48 -6.56 31.98
CA ILE A 14 14.17 -5.41 31.13
C ILE A 14 13.93 -4.16 31.97
N ILE A 15 14.62 -3.09 31.60
CA ILE A 15 14.38 -1.75 32.16
C ILE A 15 14.05 -0.77 31.05
N LYS A 16 13.24 0.24 31.37
CA LYS A 16 12.86 1.32 30.45
C LYS A 16 13.48 2.64 30.89
N PHE A 17 13.99 3.38 29.92
CA PHE A 17 14.44 4.76 30.05
C PHE A 17 13.44 5.64 29.29
N VAL A 18 12.56 6.30 30.03
CA VAL A 18 11.47 7.12 29.50
C VAL A 18 11.94 8.55 29.35
N SER A 19 11.83 9.09 28.15
CA SER A 19 12.15 10.46 27.79
C SER A 19 10.91 11.33 27.85
N SER A 20 11.07 12.57 28.30
CA SER A 20 10.03 13.60 28.19
C SER A 20 9.84 14.15 26.77
N GLN A 21 10.76 13.82 25.86
CA GLN A 21 10.74 14.23 24.45
C GLN A 21 10.60 13.02 23.52
N ILE A 22 10.05 13.27 22.34
CA ILE A 22 9.92 12.26 21.29
C ILE A 22 11.32 11.93 20.74
N LEU A 23 11.67 10.64 20.78
CA LEU A 23 12.96 10.07 20.35
C LEU A 23 12.93 9.62 18.89
N VAL A 24 11.78 9.13 18.42
CA VAL A 24 11.53 8.69 17.03
C VAL A 24 10.11 9.09 16.63
N ASN A 25 9.92 9.52 15.38
CA ASN A 25 8.62 10.00 14.90
C ASN A 25 7.79 8.88 14.26
N GLY A 26 8.43 7.79 13.80
CA GLY A 26 7.78 6.63 13.19
C GLY A 26 8.02 5.32 13.96
N GLY A 27 6.94 4.60 14.26
CA GLY A 27 6.96 3.19 14.69
C GLY A 27 7.73 2.90 15.98
N SER A 28 8.07 1.62 16.15
CA SER A 28 9.02 1.14 17.15
C SER A 28 10.06 0.25 16.50
N TYR A 29 11.27 0.27 17.04
CA TYR A 29 12.42 -0.45 16.52
C TYR A 29 12.91 -1.46 17.55
N GLU A 30 13.17 -2.69 17.12
CA GLU A 30 13.74 -3.73 17.95
C GLU A 30 15.03 -4.23 17.30
N PHE A 31 16.10 -4.32 18.08
CA PHE A 31 17.38 -4.86 17.68
C PHE A 31 17.82 -5.95 18.65
N ASN A 32 18.30 -7.07 18.12
CA ASN A 32 18.78 -8.21 18.92
C ASN A 32 20.31 -8.30 18.96
N HIS A 33 21.01 -7.62 18.06
CA HIS A 33 22.47 -7.55 18.04
C HIS A 33 22.97 -6.34 17.24
N ILE A 34 24.27 -6.04 17.36
CA ILE A 34 24.90 -4.86 16.75
C ILE A 34 24.74 -4.80 15.21
N ASP A 35 24.80 -5.92 14.51
CA ASP A 35 24.63 -5.94 13.04
C ASP A 35 23.21 -5.60 12.57
N GLU A 36 22.18 -5.79 13.40
CA GLU A 36 20.80 -5.37 13.13
C GLU A 36 20.62 -3.86 13.38
N ALA A 37 21.43 -3.27 14.27
CA ALA A 37 21.33 -1.88 14.70
C ALA A 37 22.01 -0.87 13.75
N LYS A 38 22.32 -1.23 12.50
CA LYS A 38 23.01 -0.33 11.54
C LYS A 38 22.29 0.99 11.29
N ASN A 39 20.97 0.99 11.46
CA ASN A 39 20.14 2.17 11.31
C ASN A 39 20.05 3.00 12.60
N SER A 40 20.51 2.52 13.75
CA SER A 40 20.43 3.21 15.04
C SER A 40 21.81 3.31 15.69
N PRO A 41 22.51 4.44 15.55
CA PRO A 41 23.83 4.60 16.16
C PRO A 41 23.76 4.51 17.70
N LEU A 42 22.64 4.93 18.31
CA LEU A 42 22.39 4.72 19.73
C LEU A 42 22.32 3.24 20.08
N ALA A 43 21.56 2.43 19.34
CA ALA A 43 21.49 1.00 19.60
C ALA A 43 22.85 0.31 19.39
N GLN A 44 23.64 0.72 18.39
CA GLN A 44 25.01 0.22 18.22
C GLN A 44 25.86 0.52 19.45
N GLN A 45 25.80 1.74 19.97
CA GLN A 45 26.52 2.12 21.19
C GLN A 45 26.11 1.27 22.39
N LEU A 46 24.80 1.04 22.57
CA LEU A 46 24.28 0.21 23.65
C LEU A 46 24.71 -1.26 23.52
N PHE A 47 24.89 -1.79 22.31
CA PHE A 47 25.40 -3.16 22.11
C PHE A 47 26.89 -3.34 22.42
N TYR A 48 27.67 -2.27 22.55
CA TYR A 48 29.05 -2.40 23.07
C TYR A 48 29.09 -2.72 24.57
N LEU A 49 27.98 -2.54 25.29
CA LEU A 49 27.85 -3.00 26.66
C LEU A 49 27.69 -4.54 26.65
N PRO A 50 28.62 -5.29 27.28
CA PRO A 50 28.70 -6.76 27.13
C PRO A 50 27.49 -7.51 27.70
N PHE A 51 26.68 -6.84 28.52
CA PHE A 51 25.47 -7.42 29.10
C PHE A 51 24.21 -7.11 28.31
N VAL A 52 24.24 -6.30 27.24
CA VAL A 52 23.03 -5.94 26.49
C VAL A 52 22.65 -7.06 25.51
N LYS A 53 21.46 -7.61 25.70
CA LYS A 53 20.89 -8.69 24.88
C LYS A 53 19.97 -8.16 23.78
N LYS A 54 19.20 -7.12 24.07
CA LYS A 54 18.21 -6.56 23.13
C LYS A 54 17.99 -5.09 23.45
N VAL A 55 17.81 -4.28 22.42
CA VAL A 55 17.47 -2.86 22.52
C VAL A 55 16.16 -2.62 21.78
N TYR A 56 15.22 -1.96 22.44
CA TYR A 56 13.94 -1.58 21.88
C TYR A 56 13.76 -0.06 22.02
N ILE A 57 13.43 0.60 20.92
CA ILE A 57 13.30 2.06 20.85
C ILE A 57 11.89 2.38 20.37
N ALA A 58 11.17 3.18 21.15
CA ALA A 58 9.85 3.69 20.82
C ALA A 58 9.82 5.22 20.90
N ALA A 59 8.67 5.80 20.53
CA ALA A 59 8.47 7.23 20.44
C ALA A 59 8.98 8.01 21.66
N ASN A 60 8.80 7.51 22.88
CA ASN A 60 9.17 8.21 24.12
C ASN A 60 10.00 7.39 25.11
N PHE A 61 10.45 6.19 24.75
CA PHE A 61 11.28 5.40 25.65
C PHE A 61 12.24 4.45 24.92
N ILE A 62 13.30 4.08 25.62
CA ILE A 62 14.25 3.03 25.23
C ILE A 62 14.15 1.93 26.26
N ALA A 63 13.82 0.70 25.86
CA ALA A 63 13.86 -0.47 26.71
C ALA A 63 15.08 -1.32 26.38
N ILE A 64 15.80 -1.75 27.41
CA ILE A 64 16.99 -2.59 27.25
C ILE A 64 16.78 -3.88 28.00
N GLN A 65 17.01 -5.00 27.32
CA GLN A 65 17.08 -6.32 27.94
C GLN A 65 18.54 -6.68 28.18
N ARG A 66 18.87 -7.10 29.39
CA ARG A 66 20.20 -7.61 29.74
C ARG A 66 20.29 -9.14 29.67
N TYR A 67 21.49 -9.66 29.49
CA TYR A 67 21.85 -11.03 29.85
C TYR A 67 21.87 -11.18 31.37
N ASP A 68 21.71 -12.42 31.82
CA ASP A 68 21.70 -12.76 33.24
C ASP A 68 23.13 -12.88 33.81
N ILE A 69 23.91 -11.80 33.64
CA ILE A 69 25.32 -11.72 34.06
C ILE A 69 25.60 -10.51 34.97
N VAL A 70 24.68 -9.55 35.05
CA VAL A 70 24.78 -8.28 35.77
C VAL A 70 23.39 -7.88 36.25
N GLU A 71 23.22 -7.27 37.42
CA GLU A 71 21.92 -6.76 37.87
C GLU A 71 21.67 -5.31 37.44
N TRP A 72 20.40 -4.96 37.12
CA TRP A 72 20.06 -3.59 36.70
C TRP A 72 20.34 -2.55 37.80
N ALA A 73 20.24 -2.96 39.07
CA ALA A 73 20.52 -2.07 40.20
C ALA A 73 21.94 -1.48 40.16
N ASP A 74 22.90 -2.21 39.56
CA ASP A 74 24.31 -1.84 39.54
C ASP A 74 24.66 -0.96 38.34
N VAL A 75 23.92 -1.05 37.24
CA VAL A 75 24.30 -0.42 35.95
C VAL A 75 23.26 0.56 35.39
N GLN A 76 22.03 0.59 35.91
CA GLN A 76 20.94 1.41 35.34
C GLN A 76 21.26 2.91 35.30
N GLU A 77 21.96 3.44 36.31
CA GLU A 77 22.32 4.87 36.35
C GLU A 77 23.41 5.23 35.34
N GLU A 78 24.41 4.38 35.18
CA GLU A 78 25.48 4.56 34.19
C GLU A 78 24.92 4.51 32.76
N VAL A 79 24.03 3.55 32.49
CA VAL A 79 23.34 3.44 31.19
C VAL A 79 22.44 4.64 30.95
N ARG A 80 21.70 5.11 31.97
CA ARG A 80 20.89 6.34 31.86
C ARG A 80 21.76 7.54 31.49
N GLU A 81 22.90 7.70 32.16
CA GLU A 81 23.83 8.80 31.88
C GLU A 81 24.38 8.73 30.46
N GLN A 82 24.78 7.54 29.97
CA GLN A 82 25.24 7.36 28.60
C GLN A 82 24.16 7.73 27.56
N ILE A 83 22.91 7.30 27.76
CA ILE A 83 21.81 7.67 26.86
C ILE A 83 21.53 9.18 26.96
N SER A 84 21.53 9.75 28.17
CA SER A 84 21.32 11.18 28.37
C SER A 84 22.39 12.04 27.70
N LEU A 85 23.66 11.63 27.73
CA LEU A 85 24.76 12.30 27.05
C LEU A 85 24.63 12.19 25.53
N TYR A 86 24.35 10.97 25.03
CA TYR A 86 24.16 10.76 23.60
C TYR A 86 23.04 11.64 23.03
N LEU A 87 21.88 11.71 23.71
CA LEU A 87 20.75 12.55 23.28
C LEU A 87 21.06 14.05 23.32
N GLN A 88 22.03 14.49 24.14
CA GLN A 88 22.45 15.90 24.18
C GLN A 88 23.41 16.25 23.03
N GLU A 89 24.26 15.31 22.62
CA GLU A 89 25.26 15.51 21.56
C GLU A 89 24.70 15.21 20.16
N SER A 90 23.78 14.25 20.03
CA SER A 90 23.27 13.73 18.76
C SER A 90 21.75 13.55 18.79
N ASN A 91 21.05 14.23 17.88
CA ASN A 91 19.59 14.13 17.75
C ASN A 91 19.11 12.85 17.05
N ILE A 92 20.01 12.05 16.47
CA ILE A 92 19.64 10.88 15.66
C ILE A 92 19.66 9.62 16.52
N VAL A 93 18.47 9.18 16.92
CA VAL A 93 18.25 7.93 17.67
C VAL A 93 18.13 6.74 16.71
N VAL A 94 17.34 6.90 15.64
CA VAL A 94 17.18 5.92 14.56
C VAL A 94 17.12 6.67 13.22
N ASN A 95 17.89 6.21 12.24
CA ASN A 95 17.73 6.55 10.84
C ASN A 95 16.52 5.77 10.30
N GLU A 96 15.35 6.39 10.30
CA GLU A 96 14.08 5.76 9.85
C GLU A 96 14.11 5.31 8.37
N ASN A 97 15.19 5.61 7.64
CA ASN A 97 15.40 5.27 6.24
C ASN A 97 16.20 3.96 5.99
N SER A 98 16.66 3.22 7.01
CA SER A 98 17.42 1.97 6.79
C SER A 98 16.79 0.73 7.43
N ASP A 99 16.38 -0.18 6.55
CA ASP A 99 16.12 -1.63 6.73
C ASP A 99 15.38 -2.05 8.01
N THR A 100 14.06 -1.81 8.03
CA THR A 100 13.14 -2.73 8.71
C THR A 100 13.26 -4.11 8.04
N LYS A 101 13.21 -5.19 8.82
CA LYS A 101 13.16 -6.59 8.32
C LYS A 101 12.25 -6.65 7.08
N LYS A 102 12.86 -6.79 5.90
CA LYS A 102 12.12 -6.83 4.63
C LYS A 102 11.21 -8.04 4.66
N GLU A 103 9.92 -7.81 4.87
CA GLU A 103 8.90 -8.81 4.58
C GLU A 103 9.16 -9.37 3.18
N PRO A 104 9.22 -10.70 3.01
CA PRO A 104 9.51 -11.29 1.72
C PRO A 104 8.43 -10.85 0.72
N VAL A 105 8.82 -10.02 -0.25
CA VAL A 105 7.92 -9.62 -1.33
C VAL A 105 7.82 -10.75 -2.35
N GLU A 106 6.61 -11.21 -2.55
CA GLU A 106 6.24 -12.14 -3.60
C GLU A 106 5.42 -11.41 -4.65
N VAL A 107 5.75 -11.70 -5.91
CA VAL A 107 4.99 -11.26 -7.08
C VAL A 107 4.78 -12.50 -7.92
N TYR A 108 3.57 -12.75 -8.38
CA TYR A 108 3.22 -13.85 -9.28
C TYR A 108 2.37 -13.30 -10.41
N VAL A 109 2.21 -14.10 -11.46
CA VAL A 109 1.57 -13.69 -12.71
C VAL A 109 0.31 -14.53 -12.90
N GLU A 110 -0.77 -13.87 -13.29
CA GLU A 110 -2.05 -14.47 -13.63
C GLU A 110 -2.48 -14.03 -15.03
N ILE A 111 -3.00 -14.99 -15.81
CA ILE A 111 -3.54 -14.72 -17.14
C ILE A 111 -4.95 -14.13 -16.95
N THR A 112 -5.27 -13.10 -17.72
CA THR A 112 -6.62 -12.52 -17.74
C THR A 112 -7.39 -13.00 -18.99
N PRO A 113 -8.73 -12.91 -19.01
CA PRO A 113 -9.50 -13.13 -20.23
C PRO A 113 -9.15 -12.16 -21.37
N ASN A 114 -8.51 -11.03 -21.08
CA ASN A 114 -8.05 -10.06 -22.05
C ASN A 114 -6.60 -10.36 -22.46
N PRO A 115 -6.32 -10.80 -23.71
CA PRO A 115 -4.98 -11.21 -24.12
C PRO A 115 -3.96 -10.05 -24.12
N SER A 116 -4.43 -8.81 -24.16
CA SER A 116 -3.58 -7.62 -24.09
C SER A 116 -3.24 -7.20 -22.66
N VAL A 117 -3.81 -7.86 -21.64
CA VAL A 117 -3.65 -7.49 -20.23
C VAL A 117 -3.18 -8.69 -19.41
N MET A 118 -2.19 -8.46 -18.56
CA MET A 118 -1.68 -9.46 -17.64
C MET A 118 -1.71 -8.93 -16.20
N LYS A 119 -2.14 -9.79 -15.27
CA LYS A 119 -2.27 -9.46 -13.85
C LYS A 119 -1.03 -9.92 -13.10
N PHE A 120 -0.49 -9.05 -12.26
CA PHE A 120 0.65 -9.29 -11.39
C PHE A 120 0.17 -9.18 -9.94
N GLY A 121 -0.13 -10.32 -9.33
CA GLY A 121 -0.55 -10.41 -7.93
C GLY A 121 0.64 -10.32 -6.98
N THR A 122 0.43 -9.71 -5.81
CA THR A 122 1.45 -9.53 -4.78
C THR A 122 0.93 -9.93 -3.40
N ASN A 123 1.84 -10.23 -2.48
CA ASN A 123 1.48 -10.49 -1.09
C ASN A 123 1.44 -9.22 -0.21
N LYS A 124 1.59 -8.03 -0.82
CA LYS A 124 1.52 -6.74 -0.14
C LYS A 124 0.31 -5.97 -0.63
N ILE A 125 -0.31 -5.21 0.28
CA ILE A 125 -1.30 -4.21 -0.11
C ILE A 125 -0.54 -3.07 -0.80
N LEU A 126 -0.96 -2.76 -2.02
CA LEU A 126 -0.44 -1.74 -2.91
C LEU A 126 -1.18 -0.41 -2.74
N THR A 127 -2.52 -0.45 -2.68
CA THR A 127 -3.38 0.73 -2.56
C THR A 127 -4.71 0.38 -1.92
N THR A 128 -5.35 1.33 -1.24
CA THR A 128 -6.75 1.18 -0.77
C THR A 128 -7.76 1.65 -1.80
N THR A 129 -7.32 2.40 -2.80
CA THR A 129 -8.16 2.98 -3.86
C THR A 129 -7.59 2.60 -5.21
N ASP A 130 -8.45 2.07 -6.06
CA ASP A 130 -8.08 1.69 -7.42
C ASP A 130 -7.65 2.91 -8.24
N VAL A 131 -6.54 2.78 -8.95
CA VAL A 131 -6.01 3.84 -9.82
C VAL A 131 -5.65 3.28 -11.18
N GLU A 132 -5.89 4.07 -12.22
CA GLU A 132 -5.59 3.71 -13.59
C GLU A 132 -4.79 4.84 -14.24
N TYR A 133 -3.72 4.46 -14.94
CA TYR A 133 -2.82 5.38 -15.62
C TYR A 133 -2.76 5.03 -17.10
N LYS A 134 -2.92 6.03 -17.96
CA LYS A 134 -2.88 5.86 -19.42
C LYS A 134 -1.56 6.30 -20.05
N ASN A 135 -0.74 7.01 -19.30
CA ASN A 135 0.54 7.52 -19.75
C ASN A 135 1.48 7.81 -18.58
N ILE A 136 2.75 8.04 -18.92
CA ILE A 136 3.81 8.33 -17.95
C ILE A 136 3.62 9.66 -17.23
N ASP A 137 2.98 10.65 -17.86
CA ASP A 137 2.80 11.99 -17.29
C ASP A 137 1.83 11.94 -16.11
N GLU A 138 0.69 11.26 -16.27
CA GLU A 138 -0.27 10.98 -15.19
C GLU A 138 0.36 10.15 -14.06
N ALA A 139 1.10 9.11 -14.44
CA ALA A 139 1.73 8.20 -13.49
C ALA A 139 2.83 8.88 -12.66
N SER A 140 3.64 9.74 -13.26
CA SER A 140 4.78 10.39 -12.59
C SER A 140 4.37 11.34 -11.47
N VAL A 141 3.15 11.88 -11.54
CA VAL A 141 2.58 12.74 -10.50
C VAL A 141 2.30 11.94 -9.23
N SER A 142 1.74 10.74 -9.36
CA SER A 142 1.08 10.05 -8.25
C SER A 142 1.64 8.67 -7.92
N SER A 143 2.26 7.94 -8.86
CA SER A 143 2.79 6.60 -8.60
C SER A 143 4.19 6.39 -9.21
N PRO A 144 5.25 6.34 -8.39
CA PRO A 144 6.60 5.98 -8.84
C PRO A 144 6.67 4.59 -9.46
N LEU A 145 5.84 3.66 -8.99
CA LEU A 145 5.75 2.31 -9.53
C LEU A 145 5.19 2.35 -10.96
N ALA A 146 4.02 2.96 -11.16
CA ALA A 146 3.42 3.08 -12.49
C ALA A 146 4.34 3.86 -13.46
N ALA A 147 4.92 4.97 -13.01
CA ALA A 147 5.86 5.74 -13.83
C ALA A 147 7.05 4.89 -14.30
N SER A 148 7.58 4.05 -13.41
CA SER A 148 8.67 3.14 -13.76
C SER A 148 8.26 2.04 -14.74
N LEU A 149 6.99 1.61 -14.73
CA LEU A 149 6.45 0.62 -15.66
C LEU A 149 6.24 1.21 -17.06
N PHE A 150 5.95 2.51 -17.18
CA PHE A 150 5.88 3.18 -18.48
C PHE A 150 7.24 3.33 -19.20
N ASN A 151 8.36 3.08 -18.52
CA ASN A 151 9.67 3.01 -19.18
C ASN A 151 9.80 1.79 -20.10
N PHE A 152 8.94 0.79 -19.94
CA PHE A 152 8.86 -0.34 -20.86
C PHE A 152 8.04 0.10 -22.09
N PRO A 153 8.63 0.13 -23.30
CA PRO A 153 8.01 0.78 -24.48
C PRO A 153 6.73 0.09 -24.96
N PHE A 154 6.50 -1.15 -24.55
CA PHE A 154 5.29 -1.89 -24.89
C PHE A 154 4.15 -1.67 -23.88
N VAL A 155 4.37 -1.02 -22.74
CA VAL A 155 3.32 -0.76 -21.75
C VAL A 155 2.42 0.37 -22.22
N LYS A 156 1.12 0.08 -22.27
CA LYS A 156 0.08 0.99 -22.74
C LYS A 156 -0.67 1.64 -21.58
N GLU A 157 -1.11 0.84 -20.61
CA GLU A 157 -1.86 1.29 -19.44
C GLU A 157 -1.43 0.48 -18.21
N VAL A 158 -1.52 1.09 -17.04
CA VAL A 158 -1.23 0.45 -15.75
C VAL A 158 -2.39 0.69 -14.80
N PHE A 159 -3.00 -0.37 -14.32
CA PHE A 159 -4.03 -0.36 -13.30
C PHE A 159 -3.49 -0.95 -12.01
N ILE A 160 -3.67 -0.27 -10.88
CA ILE A 160 -3.22 -0.71 -9.56
C ILE A 160 -4.43 -0.77 -8.64
N SER A 161 -4.62 -1.92 -8.01
CA SER A 161 -5.72 -2.21 -7.08
C SER A 161 -5.21 -3.06 -5.92
N ASP A 162 -5.89 -3.00 -4.78
CA ASP A 162 -5.58 -3.68 -3.50
C ASP A 162 -4.18 -4.29 -3.45
N ASN A 163 -4.00 -5.53 -3.92
CA ASN A 163 -2.73 -6.25 -3.91
C ASN A 163 -2.20 -6.68 -5.29
N TYR A 164 -2.74 -6.16 -6.39
CA TYR A 164 -2.36 -6.54 -7.75
C TYR A 164 -2.21 -5.38 -8.73
N ILE A 165 -1.48 -5.63 -9.82
CA ILE A 165 -1.24 -4.67 -10.90
C ILE A 165 -1.67 -5.32 -12.20
N SER A 166 -2.54 -4.68 -12.97
CA SER A 166 -2.87 -5.11 -14.32
C SER A 166 -2.16 -4.20 -15.31
N ILE A 167 -1.38 -4.82 -16.20
CA ILE A 167 -0.58 -4.11 -17.20
C ILE A 167 -1.16 -4.42 -18.57
N SER A 168 -1.63 -3.39 -19.27
CA SER A 168 -2.02 -3.49 -20.68
C SER A 168 -0.80 -3.23 -21.55
N LYS A 169 -0.60 -4.04 -22.60
CA LYS A 169 0.48 -3.85 -23.58
C LYS A 169 -0.05 -3.47 -24.96
N TYR A 170 0.80 -2.79 -25.73
CA TYR A 170 0.66 -2.70 -27.19
C TYR A 170 0.88 -4.08 -27.82
N ASP A 171 0.21 -4.34 -28.94
CA ASP A 171 0.32 -5.61 -29.67
C ASP A 171 1.60 -5.67 -30.53
N ILE A 172 2.75 -5.55 -29.87
CA ILE A 172 4.09 -5.55 -30.49
C ILE A 172 5.04 -6.59 -29.86
N VAL A 173 4.67 -7.19 -28.74
CA VAL A 173 5.45 -8.21 -28.00
C VAL A 173 4.53 -9.28 -27.43
N SER A 174 5.03 -10.51 -27.22
CA SER A 174 4.30 -11.56 -26.49
C SER A 174 4.49 -11.42 -24.99
N TRP A 175 3.49 -11.81 -24.19
CA TRP A 175 3.63 -11.84 -22.73
C TRP A 175 4.73 -12.78 -22.26
N ASP A 176 4.88 -13.94 -22.91
CA ASP A 176 5.93 -14.94 -22.59
C ASP A 176 7.35 -14.36 -22.62
N GLU A 177 7.57 -13.32 -23.43
CA GLU A 177 8.86 -12.66 -23.58
C GLU A 177 9.11 -11.61 -22.49
N VAL A 178 8.06 -10.91 -22.03
CA VAL A 178 8.20 -9.69 -21.22
C VAL A 178 7.75 -9.84 -19.76
N HIS A 179 6.87 -10.80 -19.44
CA HIS A 179 6.36 -10.96 -18.08
C HIS A 179 7.45 -11.28 -17.03
N PRO A 180 8.54 -12.03 -17.33
CA PRO A 180 9.58 -12.30 -16.33
C PRO A 180 10.31 -11.04 -15.88
N GLU A 181 10.58 -10.12 -16.81
CA GLU A 181 11.27 -8.86 -16.55
C GLU A 181 10.40 -7.92 -15.72
N LEU A 182 9.13 -7.73 -16.10
CA LEU A 182 8.16 -6.93 -15.35
C LEU A 182 8.00 -7.43 -13.91
N ARG A 183 7.90 -8.74 -13.73
CA ARG A 183 7.78 -9.36 -12.41
C ARG A 183 8.98 -9.03 -11.52
N ILE A 184 10.19 -9.13 -12.05
CA ILE A 184 11.42 -8.78 -11.32
C ILE A 184 11.43 -7.28 -10.98
N HIS A 185 11.04 -6.43 -11.93
CA HIS A 185 10.97 -4.99 -11.75
C HIS A 185 10.00 -4.58 -10.65
N ILE A 186 8.76 -5.08 -10.68
CA ILE A 186 7.73 -4.85 -9.65
C ILE A 186 8.24 -5.33 -8.30
N LYS A 187 8.76 -6.56 -8.22
CA LYS A 187 9.30 -7.12 -6.97
C LYS A 187 10.40 -6.24 -6.38
N LYS A 188 11.35 -5.79 -7.21
CA LYS A 188 12.43 -4.91 -6.78
C LYS A 188 11.90 -3.56 -6.30
N HIS A 189 10.93 -2.98 -6.99
CA HIS A 189 10.32 -1.71 -6.59
C HIS A 189 9.68 -1.82 -5.21
N LEU A 190 8.89 -2.86 -4.97
CA LEU A 190 8.20 -3.13 -3.69
C LEU A 190 9.15 -3.52 -2.53
N GLN A 191 10.39 -3.90 -2.84
CA GLN A 191 11.44 -4.17 -1.84
C GLN A 191 12.22 -2.94 -1.41
N VAL A 192 12.29 -1.92 -2.27
CA VAL A 192 13.12 -0.72 -2.09
C VAL A 192 12.27 0.49 -1.66
N HIS A 193 11.04 0.58 -2.15
CA HIS A 193 10.18 1.75 -1.95
C HIS A 193 8.91 1.34 -1.18
N THR A 194 8.67 2.00 -0.05
CA THR A 194 7.43 1.82 0.75
C THR A 194 6.25 2.59 0.16
N THR A 195 6.51 3.63 -0.65
CA THR A 195 5.48 4.49 -1.22
C THR A 195 5.12 4.06 -2.63
N ILE A 196 3.94 3.47 -2.79
CA ILE A 196 3.42 2.95 -4.06
C ILE A 196 2.60 4.03 -4.80
N ILE A 197 1.88 4.85 -4.04
CA ILE A 197 1.18 6.06 -4.48
C ILE A 197 1.60 7.20 -3.55
N ARG A 198 2.09 8.31 -4.10
CA ARG A 198 2.54 9.51 -3.39
C ARG A 198 1.37 10.44 -3.06
N GLU A 199 0.41 10.57 -3.98
CA GLU A 199 -0.81 11.37 -3.85
C GLU A 199 -1.90 10.72 -4.72
N SER A 200 -3.15 10.59 -4.24
CA SER A 200 -4.25 10.02 -5.03
C SER A 200 -4.42 10.80 -6.35
N PRO A 201 -4.40 10.15 -7.53
CA PRO A 201 -4.64 10.79 -8.81
C PRO A 201 -6.14 11.06 -9.00
N GLN A 202 -6.66 11.99 -8.22
CA GLN A 202 -7.88 12.70 -8.56
C GLN A 202 -7.51 14.19 -8.52
N GLN A 203 -7.02 14.70 -9.64
CA GLN A 203 -7.44 16.00 -10.17
C GLN A 203 -6.69 16.37 -11.46
N LYS A 204 -7.52 16.73 -12.48
CA LYS A 204 -7.26 17.28 -13.82
C LYS A 204 -7.27 16.22 -14.93
N SER A 205 -8.25 16.15 -15.84
CA SER A 205 -9.15 17.20 -16.36
C SER A 205 -10.45 16.62 -16.92
N THR A 206 -11.58 16.94 -16.29
CA THR A 206 -12.75 17.48 -17.02
C THR A 206 -13.28 18.61 -16.13
N GLN A 207 -13.45 19.80 -16.73
CA GLN A 207 -13.80 21.02 -16.02
C GLN A 207 -15.19 20.93 -15.38
N GLU A 208 -15.29 21.57 -14.22
CA GLU A 208 -16.46 21.72 -13.34
C GLU A 208 -16.90 20.45 -12.61
N LEU A 209 -16.31 20.22 -11.43
CA LEU A 209 -16.99 19.90 -10.17
C LEU A 209 -16.00 20.12 -9.03
N SER A 210 -16.32 21.10 -8.20
CA SER A 210 -15.56 21.56 -7.06
C SER A 210 -15.56 20.52 -5.93
N SER A 211 -14.35 20.23 -5.43
CA SER A 211 -14.04 19.92 -4.03
C SER A 211 -15.22 19.77 -3.07
N GLU A 212 -15.68 18.55 -2.94
CA GLU A 212 -16.19 17.94 -1.72
C GLU A 212 -15.87 16.45 -1.88
N GLU A 213 -15.61 15.75 -0.80
CA GLU A 213 -15.86 14.32 -0.80
C GLU A 213 -17.34 14.17 -1.19
N GLU A 214 -17.62 13.95 -2.46
CA GLU A 214 -18.83 13.25 -2.84
C GLU A 214 -18.63 11.81 -2.30
N THR A 215 -18.81 11.66 -0.99
CA THR A 215 -19.92 10.83 -0.56
C THR A 215 -21.07 11.19 -1.47
N ILE A 216 -21.13 10.53 -2.64
CA ILE A 216 -22.37 10.43 -3.40
C ILE A 216 -23.32 10.02 -2.29
N ASN A 217 -24.27 10.89 -1.94
CA ASN A 217 -25.24 10.57 -0.91
C ASN A 217 -26.12 9.49 -1.55
N LEU A 218 -25.58 8.26 -1.53
CA LEU A 218 -26.10 7.07 -2.18
C LEU A 218 -27.27 6.68 -1.30
N GLU A 219 -28.39 7.34 -1.57
CA GLU A 219 -29.67 7.00 -0.99
C GLU A 219 -30.46 6.22 -2.04
N GLY A 220 -31.43 5.43 -1.58
CA GLY A 220 -32.34 4.70 -2.47
C GLY A 220 -31.65 3.67 -3.38
N THR A 221 -31.93 3.73 -4.68
CA THR A 221 -31.55 2.71 -5.66
C THR A 221 -30.05 2.70 -5.93
N SER A 222 -29.41 3.87 -6.00
CA SER A 222 -27.98 4.00 -6.27
C SER A 222 -27.13 3.29 -5.21
N ALA A 223 -27.50 3.40 -3.92
CA ALA A 223 -26.83 2.67 -2.84
C ALA A 223 -26.94 1.16 -2.99
N LYS A 224 -28.12 0.67 -3.39
CA LYS A 224 -28.34 -0.77 -3.61
C LYS A 224 -27.53 -1.27 -4.80
N ILE A 225 -27.45 -0.48 -5.88
CA ILE A 225 -26.61 -0.80 -7.04
C ILE A 225 -25.16 -0.93 -6.61
N VAL A 226 -24.62 0.05 -5.88
CA VAL A 226 -23.23 0.01 -5.38
C VAL A 226 -23.00 -1.22 -4.51
N ALA A 227 -23.89 -1.51 -3.56
CA ALA A 227 -23.78 -2.71 -2.71
C ALA A 227 -23.76 -4.02 -3.52
N ILE A 228 -24.60 -4.13 -4.56
CA ILE A 228 -24.63 -5.30 -5.44
C ILE A 228 -23.34 -5.42 -6.26
N LEU A 229 -22.87 -4.30 -6.83
CA LEU A 229 -21.62 -4.27 -7.57
C LEU A 229 -20.46 -4.73 -6.67
N ASP A 230 -20.38 -4.21 -5.45
CA ASP A 230 -19.31 -4.50 -4.50
C ASP A 230 -19.32 -5.95 -4.00
N GLU A 231 -20.51 -6.49 -3.70
CA GLU A 231 -20.64 -7.82 -3.10
C GLU A 231 -20.57 -8.96 -4.14
N TYR A 232 -21.15 -8.77 -5.33
CA TYR A 232 -21.35 -9.87 -6.29
C TYR A 232 -20.54 -9.75 -7.58
N ILE A 233 -20.15 -8.55 -7.99
CA ILE A 233 -19.55 -8.32 -9.32
C ILE A 233 -18.06 -8.01 -9.21
N LYS A 234 -17.68 -7.05 -8.35
CA LYS A 234 -16.29 -6.65 -8.14
C LYS A 234 -15.36 -7.83 -7.81
N PRO A 235 -15.74 -8.82 -6.97
CA PRO A 235 -14.85 -9.95 -6.69
C PRO A 235 -14.48 -10.77 -7.94
N ALA A 236 -15.45 -10.99 -8.84
CA ALA A 236 -15.21 -11.71 -10.10
C ALA A 236 -14.35 -10.87 -11.05
N VAL A 237 -14.65 -9.58 -11.16
CA VAL A 237 -13.92 -8.63 -12.01
C VAL A 237 -12.46 -8.45 -11.54
N ALA A 238 -12.22 -8.38 -10.23
CA ALA A 238 -10.88 -8.30 -9.64
C ALA A 238 -10.10 -9.62 -9.81
N SER A 239 -10.78 -10.76 -9.77
CA SER A 239 -10.16 -12.05 -10.12
C SER A 239 -9.61 -12.01 -11.55
N ASP A 240 -10.37 -11.42 -12.48
CA ASP A 240 -9.96 -11.24 -13.88
C ASP A 240 -8.97 -10.08 -14.10
N GLY A 241 -8.60 -9.35 -13.05
CA GLY A 241 -7.63 -8.25 -13.10
C GLY A 241 -8.21 -6.91 -13.58
N GLY A 242 -9.52 -6.71 -13.47
CA GLY A 242 -10.16 -5.43 -13.75
C GLY A 242 -10.84 -4.83 -12.52
N ASN A 243 -11.52 -3.70 -12.75
CA ASN A 243 -12.45 -3.12 -11.79
C ASN A 243 -13.71 -2.60 -12.50
N ILE A 244 -14.80 -2.51 -11.74
CA ILE A 244 -16.04 -1.87 -12.16
C ILE A 244 -16.46 -0.85 -11.10
N ALA A 245 -16.52 0.41 -11.50
CA ALA A 245 -16.96 1.50 -10.63
C ALA A 245 -18.35 1.99 -11.03
N PHE A 246 -19.22 2.21 -10.04
CA PHE A 246 -20.47 2.93 -10.26
C PHE A 246 -20.17 4.37 -10.66
N LYS A 247 -20.85 4.87 -11.69
CA LYS A 247 -20.75 6.27 -12.12
C LYS A 247 -22.02 7.05 -11.80
N ASP A 248 -23.15 6.56 -12.27
CA ASP A 248 -24.42 7.27 -12.17
C ASP A 248 -25.63 6.34 -12.32
N TYR A 249 -26.79 6.78 -11.84
CA TYR A 249 -28.08 6.14 -12.08
C TYR A 249 -29.14 7.21 -12.37
N ASP A 250 -29.71 7.16 -13.57
CA ASP A 250 -30.79 8.06 -13.97
C ASP A 250 -32.14 7.47 -13.56
N GLU A 251 -32.83 8.10 -12.61
CA GLU A 251 -34.12 7.63 -12.10
C GLU A 251 -35.25 7.60 -13.15
N ASN A 252 -35.19 8.46 -14.17
CA ASN A 252 -36.23 8.57 -15.20
C ASN A 252 -36.10 7.44 -16.21
N SER A 253 -34.90 7.25 -16.75
CA SER A 253 -34.62 6.21 -17.74
C SER A 253 -34.34 4.85 -17.09
N LYS A 254 -34.01 4.84 -15.79
CA LYS A 254 -33.53 3.67 -15.03
C LYS A 254 -32.25 3.08 -15.60
N ALA A 255 -31.43 3.92 -16.25
CA ALA A 255 -30.15 3.53 -16.81
C ALA A 255 -29.05 3.64 -15.75
N VAL A 256 -28.23 2.60 -15.63
CA VAL A 256 -27.05 2.59 -14.74
C VAL A 256 -25.80 2.78 -15.57
N SER A 257 -25.00 3.79 -15.24
CA SER A 257 -23.68 3.99 -15.85
C SER A 257 -22.58 3.41 -14.95
N VAL A 258 -21.71 2.61 -15.54
CA VAL A 258 -20.53 2.03 -14.88
C VAL A 258 -19.26 2.32 -15.67
N ILE A 259 -18.14 2.44 -14.96
CA ILE A 259 -16.80 2.59 -15.53
C ILE A 259 -16.07 1.27 -15.40
N LEU A 260 -15.51 0.77 -16.50
CA LEU A 260 -14.70 -0.44 -16.55
C LEU A 260 -13.23 -0.07 -16.63
N GLN A 261 -12.40 -0.68 -15.77
CA GLN A 261 -10.97 -0.38 -15.65
C GLN A 261 -10.13 -1.65 -15.67
N GLY A 262 -8.82 -1.52 -15.90
CA GLY A 262 -7.88 -2.64 -15.92
C GLY A 262 -8.21 -3.64 -17.03
N ALA A 263 -8.19 -4.94 -16.72
CA ALA A 263 -8.42 -5.97 -17.74
C ALA A 263 -9.82 -5.94 -18.37
N CYS A 264 -10.79 -5.30 -17.72
CA CYS A 264 -12.16 -5.17 -18.21
C CYS A 264 -12.35 -4.03 -19.22
N SER A 265 -11.38 -3.14 -19.37
CA SER A 265 -11.41 -2.05 -20.35
C SER A 265 -10.79 -2.46 -21.68
N GLY A 266 -11.17 -1.78 -22.77
CA GLY A 266 -10.47 -1.86 -24.06
C GLY A 266 -10.67 -3.12 -24.92
N CYS A 267 -11.36 -4.16 -24.42
CA CYS A 267 -11.73 -5.35 -25.21
C CYS A 267 -13.24 -5.37 -25.52
N PRO A 268 -13.67 -5.19 -26.79
CA PRO A 268 -15.10 -5.11 -27.13
C PRO A 268 -15.90 -6.35 -26.73
N SER A 269 -15.34 -7.56 -26.86
CA SER A 269 -16.04 -8.81 -26.52
C SER A 269 -16.23 -8.97 -25.02
N SER A 270 -15.21 -8.64 -24.22
CA SER A 270 -15.27 -8.72 -22.76
C SER A 270 -16.22 -7.66 -22.20
N MET A 271 -16.21 -6.46 -22.78
CA MET A 271 -17.07 -5.35 -22.37
C MET A 271 -18.56 -5.68 -22.58
N VAL A 272 -18.94 -6.24 -23.73
CA VAL A 272 -20.34 -6.63 -23.99
C VAL A 272 -20.79 -7.74 -23.04
N THR A 273 -19.95 -8.75 -22.83
CA THR A 273 -20.27 -9.88 -21.96
C THR A 273 -20.45 -9.44 -20.51
N LEU A 274 -19.51 -8.65 -19.99
CA LEU A 274 -19.58 -8.12 -18.63
C LEU A 274 -20.78 -7.19 -18.46
N LYS A 275 -20.98 -6.24 -19.38
CA LYS A 275 -22.15 -5.35 -19.40
C LYS A 275 -23.46 -6.13 -19.28
N ASN A 276 -23.63 -7.16 -20.12
CA ASN A 276 -24.84 -7.97 -20.11
C ASN A 276 -25.00 -8.74 -18.80
N GLY A 277 -23.92 -9.33 -18.26
CA GLY A 277 -23.95 -10.03 -16.98
C GLY A 277 -24.34 -9.11 -15.81
N VAL A 278 -23.77 -7.91 -15.77
CA VAL A 278 -24.10 -6.87 -14.79
C VAL A 278 -25.56 -6.44 -14.92
N GLU A 279 -26.02 -6.19 -16.14
CA GLU A 279 -27.42 -5.80 -16.40
C GLU A 279 -28.40 -6.87 -15.95
N THR A 280 -28.15 -8.14 -16.28
CA THR A 280 -28.98 -9.26 -15.84
C THR A 280 -29.04 -9.34 -14.31
N MET A 281 -27.89 -9.30 -13.64
CA MET A 281 -27.83 -9.39 -12.18
C MET A 281 -28.56 -8.22 -11.51
N LEU A 282 -28.32 -6.98 -11.96
CA LEU A 282 -29.00 -5.81 -11.42
C LEU A 282 -30.52 -5.87 -11.64
N LYS A 283 -30.98 -6.34 -12.80
CA LYS A 283 -32.42 -6.54 -13.07
C LYS A 283 -33.06 -7.62 -12.19
N GLU A 284 -32.33 -8.70 -11.91
CA GLU A 284 -32.80 -9.78 -11.03
C GLU A 284 -32.89 -9.33 -9.57
N MET A 285 -31.88 -8.61 -9.08
CA MET A 285 -31.80 -8.17 -7.68
C MET A 285 -32.63 -6.91 -7.40
N LEU A 286 -32.85 -6.06 -8.41
CA LEU A 286 -33.64 -4.83 -8.32
C LEU A 286 -34.74 -4.83 -9.41
N PRO A 287 -35.75 -5.72 -9.28
CA PRO A 287 -36.80 -5.86 -10.29
C PRO A 287 -37.56 -4.55 -10.49
N ASN A 288 -37.82 -4.22 -11.75
CA ASN A 288 -38.49 -2.98 -12.21
C ASN A 288 -37.75 -1.67 -11.87
N GLN A 289 -36.53 -1.71 -11.34
CA GLN A 289 -35.73 -0.53 -11.03
C GLN A 289 -34.60 -0.30 -12.05
N ILE A 290 -34.29 -1.27 -12.90
CA ILE A 290 -33.17 -1.18 -13.85
C ILE A 290 -33.69 -1.45 -15.27
N SER A 291 -33.46 -0.51 -16.19
CA SER A 291 -33.83 -0.63 -17.60
C SER A 291 -32.68 -1.14 -18.45
N GLU A 292 -31.49 -0.55 -18.28
CA GLU A 292 -30.27 -0.90 -19.00
C GLU A 292 -29.02 -0.53 -18.20
N VAL A 293 -27.89 -1.13 -18.57
CA VAL A 293 -26.56 -0.72 -18.08
C VAL A 293 -25.78 -0.10 -19.24
N LEU A 294 -25.05 0.98 -18.97
CA LEU A 294 -24.11 1.62 -19.90
C LEU A 294 -22.70 1.47 -19.34
N ALA A 295 -21.80 0.88 -20.13
CA ALA A 295 -20.41 0.70 -19.76
C ALA A 295 -19.54 1.75 -20.47
N ILE A 296 -18.64 2.38 -19.71
CA ILE A 296 -17.70 3.40 -20.19
C ILE A 296 -16.28 2.88 -19.89
N ASN A 297 -15.35 3.05 -20.83
CA ASN A 297 -13.95 2.75 -20.56
C ASN A 297 -13.36 3.81 -19.63
N GLY A 298 -12.74 3.36 -18.54
CA GLY A 298 -11.91 4.15 -17.64
C GLY A 298 -10.76 4.82 -18.37
#